data_AF-A0A7W8J7P6-F1
#
_entry.id   AF-A0A7W8J7P6-F1
#
_cell.length_a   1.000
_cell.length_b   1.000
_cell.length_c   1.000
_cell.angle_alpha   90.00
_cell.angle_beta   90.00
_cell.angle_gamma   90.00
#
_symmetry.space_group_name_H-M   'P 1'
#
loop_
_entity.id
_entity.type
_entity.pdbx_description
1 polymer ?
#
loop_
_entity_poly.entity_id
_entity_poly.type
_entity_poly.pdbx_seq_one_letter_code
_entity_poly.pdbx_strand_id
1 'polypeptide(L)'
;MPSSTQQVNPEYRTPPAVIASIIAISAVASLFLAWLVYYHPPVDVAGTHLVFLPALDAVLNALCAVFLVIGYRFIRRRQITAHRNSMFGAFIVSSVFLVAYIANHVLHGDMLFPKTYPTARFIYLWILLTPHILLAIICLPMILITFFLSLTGRFPAHRRLARWTYPIWLYVSVSGVIVYAMLAAYR
;
A
#
# COMPACT_ATOMS: atom_id res chain seq x y z
N MET A 1 1.01 50.17 -17.77
CA MET A 1 0.29 49.00 -17.25
C MET A 1 1.20 48.28 -16.28
N PRO A 2 0.98 48.32 -14.96
CA PRO A 2 1.84 47.60 -14.03
C PRO A 2 1.53 46.11 -14.13
N SER A 3 2.58 45.34 -14.35
CA SER A 3 2.62 43.89 -14.41
C SER A 3 2.14 43.29 -13.09
N SER A 4 1.01 42.57 -13.14
CA SER A 4 0.50 41.76 -12.04
C SER A 4 1.45 40.58 -11.80
N THR A 5 2.48 40.79 -10.98
CA THR A 5 3.22 39.71 -10.33
C THR A 5 2.21 38.89 -9.54
N GLN A 6 1.88 37.68 -10.03
CA GLN A 6 1.08 36.72 -9.28
C GLN A 6 1.78 36.47 -7.95
N GLN A 7 1.23 37.05 -6.88
CA GLN A 7 1.64 36.72 -5.52
C GLN A 7 1.30 35.25 -5.29
N VAL A 8 2.31 34.40 -5.24
CA VAL A 8 2.16 32.99 -4.85
C VAL A 8 1.74 32.99 -3.39
N ASN A 9 0.45 32.75 -3.12
CA ASN A 9 -0.11 32.72 -1.78
C ASN A 9 0.70 31.77 -0.87
N PRO A 10 1.36 32.26 0.20
CA PRO A 10 2.21 31.45 1.07
C PRO A 10 1.45 30.36 1.83
N GLU A 11 0.13 30.50 1.96
CA GLU A 11 -0.79 29.57 2.62
C GLU A 11 -0.83 28.15 2.00
N TYR A 12 -0.40 28.02 0.74
CA TYR A 12 -0.40 26.75 0.02
C TYR A 12 0.87 25.90 0.23
N ARG A 13 1.88 26.40 0.96
CA ARG A 13 3.07 25.60 1.27
C ARG A 13 2.76 24.61 2.38
N THR A 14 2.78 23.32 2.04
CA THR A 14 2.85 22.24 3.03
C THR A 14 4.04 22.47 3.95
N PRO A 15 3.87 22.54 5.28
CA PRO A 15 4.99 22.66 6.18
C PRO A 15 5.92 21.46 5.94
N PRO A 16 7.20 21.68 5.60
CA PRO A 16 8.13 20.59 5.32
C PRO A 16 8.25 19.64 6.52
N ALA A 17 8.07 20.16 7.73
CA ALA A 17 8.01 19.39 8.97
C ALA A 17 6.93 18.30 8.93
N VAL A 18 5.72 18.57 8.44
CA VAL A 18 4.64 17.57 8.42
C VAL A 18 4.94 16.44 7.43
N ILE A 19 5.45 16.79 6.24
CA ILE A 19 5.88 15.78 5.26
C ILE A 19 7.02 14.94 5.84
N ALA A 20 8.00 15.57 6.49
CA ALA A 20 9.10 14.88 7.15
C ALA A 20 8.60 13.94 8.25
N SER A 21 7.61 14.36 9.07
CA SER A 21 7.00 13.51 10.09
C SER A 21 6.29 12.30 9.48
N ILE A 22 5.52 12.47 8.41
CA ILE A 22 4.85 11.35 7.73
C ILE A 22 5.88 10.36 7.18
N ILE A 23 6.95 10.87 6.55
CA ILE A 23 8.05 10.03 6.04
C ILE A 23 8.74 9.30 7.19
N ALA A 24 9.03 9.97 8.29
CA ALA A 24 9.68 9.36 9.46
C ALA A 24 8.81 8.25 10.07
N ILE A 25 7.52 8.50 10.28
CA ILE A 25 6.57 7.48 10.79
C ILE A 25 6.49 6.29 9.83
N SER A 26 6.42 6.56 8.52
CA SER A 26 6.38 5.51 7.50
C SER A 26 7.66 4.68 7.46
N ALA A 27 8.81 5.33 7.64
CA ALA A 27 10.11 4.66 7.70
C ALA A 27 10.20 3.78 8.95
N VAL A 28 9.79 4.28 10.12
CA VAL A 28 9.73 3.48 11.35
C VAL A 28 8.80 2.28 11.19
N ALA A 29 7.60 2.46 10.62
CA ALA A 29 6.67 1.36 10.36
C ALA A 29 7.26 0.32 9.39
N SER A 30 7.94 0.76 8.34
CA SER A 30 8.59 -0.12 7.36
C SER A 30 9.77 -0.88 7.96
N LEU A 31 10.58 -0.23 8.80
CA LEU A 31 11.67 -0.86 9.54
C LEU A 31 11.15 -1.87 10.56
N PHE A 32 10.05 -1.56 11.24
CA PHE A 32 9.39 -2.49 12.14
C PHE A 32 8.90 -3.75 11.39
N LEU A 33 8.25 -3.58 10.23
CA LEU A 33 7.84 -4.69 9.38
C LEU A 33 9.04 -5.51 8.90
N ALA A 34 10.13 -4.88 8.47
CA ALA A 34 11.33 -5.58 8.08
C ALA A 34 11.92 -6.39 9.25
N TRP A 35 11.97 -5.79 10.44
CA TRP A 35 12.42 -6.50 11.63
C TRP A 35 11.53 -7.70 11.95
N LEU A 36 10.21 -7.52 11.90
CA LEU A 36 9.22 -8.57 12.13
C LEU A 36 9.40 -9.74 11.16
N VAL A 37 9.57 -9.45 9.88
CA VAL A 37 9.70 -10.47 8.83
C VAL A 37 11.02 -11.26 8.97
N TYR A 38 12.14 -10.57 9.23
CA TYR A 38 13.46 -11.22 9.20
C TYR A 38 13.95 -11.80 10.54
N TYR A 39 13.55 -11.22 11.67
CA TYR A 39 14.14 -11.55 12.98
C TYR A 39 13.15 -12.19 13.95
N HIS A 40 11.84 -12.09 13.70
CA HIS A 40 10.84 -12.68 14.60
C HIS A 40 10.56 -14.14 14.22
N PRO A 41 10.89 -15.12 15.07
CA PRO A 41 10.55 -16.51 14.80
C PRO A 41 9.03 -16.71 14.88
N PRO A 42 8.43 -17.53 14.02
CA PRO A 42 6.99 -17.79 14.04
C PRO A 42 6.57 -18.44 15.36
N VAL A 43 5.48 -17.92 15.96
CA VAL A 43 4.97 -18.40 17.26
C VAL A 43 4.16 -19.69 17.10
N ASP A 44 3.49 -19.89 15.96
CA ASP A 44 2.70 -21.09 15.66
C ASP A 44 3.27 -21.85 14.46
N VAL A 45 4.42 -22.49 14.68
CA VAL A 45 5.06 -23.39 13.71
C VAL A 45 4.19 -24.60 13.34
N ALA A 46 3.18 -24.94 14.14
CA ALA A 46 2.26 -26.04 13.87
C ALA A 46 1.16 -25.67 12.85
N GLY A 47 0.97 -24.37 12.57
CA GLY A 47 -0.05 -23.89 11.62
C GLY A 47 -1.47 -24.25 12.03
N THR A 48 -1.74 -24.22 13.33
CA THR A 48 -3.02 -24.66 13.91
C THR A 48 -3.99 -23.51 14.13
N HIS A 49 -3.48 -22.28 14.24
CA HIS A 49 -4.25 -21.08 14.48
C HIS A 49 -4.32 -20.22 13.22
N LEU A 50 -5.53 -19.79 12.86
CA LEU A 50 -5.74 -18.71 11.88
C LEU A 50 -5.15 -18.97 10.47
N VAL A 51 -5.18 -20.23 10.00
CA VAL A 51 -4.67 -20.67 8.69
C VAL A 51 -5.26 -19.92 7.48
N PHE A 52 -6.42 -19.27 7.65
CA PHE A 52 -7.07 -18.46 6.61
C PHE A 52 -6.48 -17.06 6.43
N LEU A 53 -5.55 -16.62 7.29
CA LEU A 53 -4.97 -15.27 7.25
C LEU A 53 -4.32 -14.91 5.90
N PRO A 54 -3.50 -15.78 5.27
CA PRO A 54 -2.97 -15.49 3.93
C PRO A 54 -4.06 -15.29 2.87
N ALA A 55 -5.17 -16.04 2.97
CA ALA A 55 -6.31 -15.87 2.08
C ALA A 55 -7.06 -14.56 2.35
N LEU A 56 -7.21 -14.20 3.62
CA LEU A 56 -7.79 -12.92 4.05
C LEU A 56 -6.96 -11.75 3.52
N ASP A 57 -5.64 -11.82 3.64
CA ASP A 57 -4.70 -10.81 3.13
C ASP A 57 -4.84 -10.60 1.62
N ALA A 58 -5.00 -11.69 0.86
CA ALA A 58 -5.26 -11.63 -0.57
C ALA A 58 -6.63 -11.00 -0.89
N VAL A 59 -7.67 -11.38 -0.16
CA VAL A 59 -9.03 -10.81 -0.34
C VAL A 59 -9.05 -9.31 -0.02
N LEU A 60 -8.39 -8.89 1.06
CA LEU A 60 -8.30 -7.48 1.43
C LEU A 60 -7.54 -6.67 0.37
N ASN A 61 -6.45 -7.20 -0.19
CA ASN A 61 -5.76 -6.56 -1.32
C ASN A 61 -6.63 -6.47 -2.57
N ALA A 62 -7.36 -7.53 -2.91
CA ALA A 62 -8.29 -7.52 -4.03
C ALA A 62 -9.39 -6.47 -3.83
N LEU A 63 -9.94 -6.39 -2.62
CA LEU A 63 -10.95 -5.40 -2.26
C LEU A 63 -10.39 -3.97 -2.32
N CYS A 64 -9.15 -3.75 -1.86
CA CYS A 64 -8.46 -2.48 -2.01
C CYS A 64 -8.32 -2.10 -3.50
N ALA A 65 -7.86 -3.02 -4.35
CA ALA A 65 -7.74 -2.78 -5.79
C ALA A 65 -9.10 -2.40 -6.42
N VAL A 66 -10.19 -3.06 -6.02
CA VAL A 66 -11.55 -2.72 -6.46
C VAL A 66 -11.92 -1.29 -6.05
N PHE A 67 -11.71 -0.90 -4.78
CA PHE A 67 -11.97 0.47 -4.33
C PHE A 67 -11.13 1.51 -5.07
N LEU A 68 -9.88 1.20 -5.42
CA LEU A 68 -9.02 2.09 -6.20
C LEU A 68 -9.55 2.28 -7.62
N VAL A 69 -9.89 1.19 -8.32
CA VAL A 69 -10.44 1.24 -9.68
C VAL A 69 -11.77 1.99 -9.72
N ILE A 70 -12.67 1.71 -8.77
CA ILE A 70 -13.95 2.40 -8.64
C ILE A 70 -13.72 3.89 -8.34
N GLY A 71 -12.83 4.21 -7.39
CA GLY A 71 -12.50 5.58 -7.03
C GLY A 71 -11.89 6.36 -8.19
N TYR A 72 -11.06 5.72 -9.03
CA TYR A 72 -10.54 6.31 -10.26
C TYR A 72 -11.64 6.59 -11.28
N ARG A 73 -12.61 5.68 -11.41
CA ARG A 73 -13.78 5.88 -12.28
C ARG A 73 -14.63 7.07 -11.82
N PHE A 74 -14.81 7.26 -10.51
CA PHE A 74 -15.55 8.40 -9.96
C PHE A 74 -14.85 9.73 -10.24
N ILE A 75 -13.53 9.83 -10.06
CA ILE A 75 -12.82 11.09 -10.33
C ILE A 75 -12.81 11.43 -11.83
N ARG A 76 -12.76 10.42 -12.72
CA ARG A 76 -12.92 10.60 -14.18
C ARG A 76 -14.29 11.20 -14.53
N ARG A 77 -15.33 10.85 -13.77
CA ARG A 77 -16.70 11.41 -13.89
C ARG A 77 -16.90 12.70 -13.09
N ARG A 78 -15.84 13.26 -12.50
CA ARG A 78 -15.88 14.43 -11.60
C ARG A 78 -16.78 14.26 -10.37
N GLN A 79 -17.08 13.02 -9.97
CA GLN A 79 -17.87 12.71 -8.77
C GLN A 79 -16.95 12.70 -7.53
N ILE A 80 -16.63 13.89 -7.01
CA ILE A 80 -15.62 14.06 -5.96
C ILE A 80 -16.02 13.36 -4.65
N THR A 81 -17.28 13.47 -4.22
CA THR A 81 -17.75 12.83 -2.98
C THR A 81 -17.66 11.31 -3.06
N ALA A 82 -18.06 10.72 -4.18
CA ALA A 82 -17.98 9.28 -4.40
C ALA A 82 -16.52 8.80 -4.48
N HIS A 83 -15.64 9.55 -5.15
CA HIS A 83 -14.20 9.31 -5.15
C HIS A 83 -13.62 9.31 -3.73
N ARG A 84 -13.94 10.34 -2.93
CA ARG A 84 -13.48 10.46 -1.53
C ARG A 84 -13.91 9.26 -0.70
N ASN A 85 -15.19 8.87 -0.78
CA ASN A 85 -15.71 7.73 -0.03
C ASN A 85 -15.01 6.42 -0.44
N SER A 86 -14.78 6.22 -1.73
CA SER A 86 -14.05 5.07 -2.26
C SER A 86 -12.58 5.02 -1.79
N MET A 87 -11.89 6.17 -1.78
CA MET A 87 -10.50 6.26 -1.29
C MET A 87 -10.40 6.05 0.22
N PHE A 88 -11.40 6.50 0.99
CA PHE A 88 -11.49 6.22 2.43
C PHE A 88 -11.70 4.71 2.68
N GLY A 89 -12.56 4.06 1.90
CA GLY A 89 -12.73 2.60 1.91
C GLY A 89 -11.43 1.85 1.60
N ALA A 90 -10.72 2.24 0.53
CA ALA A 90 -9.42 1.66 0.17
C ALA A 90 -8.39 1.80 1.31
N PHE A 91 -8.36 2.98 1.97
CA PHE A 91 -7.46 3.25 3.09
C PHE A 91 -7.77 2.37 4.32
N ILE A 92 -9.05 2.24 4.69
CA ILE A 92 -9.47 1.35 5.78
C ILE A 92 -9.10 -0.09 5.47
N VAL A 93 -9.45 -0.58 4.28
CA VAL A 93 -9.13 -1.96 3.87
C VAL A 93 -7.63 -2.21 3.87
N SER A 94 -6.82 -1.24 3.41
CA SER A 94 -5.35 -1.34 3.45
C SER A 94 -4.80 -1.37 4.89
N SER A 95 -5.43 -0.62 5.81
CA SER A 95 -5.04 -0.61 7.22
C SER A 95 -5.38 -1.95 7.88
N VAL A 96 -6.56 -2.51 7.60
CA VAL A 96 -6.95 -3.85 8.07
C VAL A 96 -6.02 -4.92 7.48
N PHE A 97 -5.68 -4.82 6.19
CA PHE A 97 -4.69 -5.68 5.55
C PHE A 97 -3.35 -5.64 6.28
N LEU A 98 -2.85 -4.44 6.63
CA LEU A 98 -1.57 -4.33 7.32
C LEU A 98 -1.57 -5.03 8.69
N VAL A 99 -2.67 -4.90 9.44
CA VAL A 99 -2.81 -5.58 10.75
C VAL A 99 -2.90 -7.09 10.57
N ALA A 100 -3.69 -7.56 9.60
CA ALA A 100 -3.81 -8.99 9.29
C ALA A 100 -2.47 -9.59 8.80
N TYR A 101 -1.73 -8.86 7.97
CA TYR A 101 -0.41 -9.23 7.47
C TYR A 101 0.62 -9.37 8.60
N ILE A 102 0.65 -8.41 9.54
CA ILE A 102 1.49 -8.47 10.73
C ILE A 102 1.14 -9.71 11.56
N ALA A 103 -0.15 -9.95 11.82
CA ALA A 103 -0.60 -11.12 12.57
C ALA A 103 -0.20 -12.43 11.86
N ASN A 104 -0.32 -12.48 10.53
CA ASN A 104 0.05 -13.64 9.74
C ASN A 104 1.56 -13.94 9.84
N HIS A 105 2.42 -12.92 9.76
CA HIS A 105 3.87 -13.10 9.87
C HIS A 105 4.31 -13.46 11.28
N VAL A 106 3.67 -12.91 12.32
CA VAL A 106 3.92 -13.31 13.71
C VAL A 106 3.61 -14.79 13.94
N LEU A 107 2.48 -15.27 13.39
CA LEU A 107 2.01 -16.64 13.62
C LEU A 107 2.73 -17.66 12.76
N HIS A 108 2.75 -17.47 11.44
CA HIS A 108 3.20 -18.47 10.47
C HIS A 108 4.61 -18.20 9.90
N GLY A 109 5.12 -16.98 10.04
CA GLY A 109 6.41 -16.59 9.46
C GLY A 109 6.42 -16.59 7.93
N ASP A 110 7.61 -16.51 7.35
CA ASP A 110 7.80 -16.49 5.90
C ASP A 110 7.58 -17.87 5.27
N MET A 111 6.63 -17.95 4.35
CA MET A 111 6.44 -19.15 3.54
C MET A 111 7.45 -19.17 2.38
N LEU A 112 8.36 -20.14 2.41
CA LEU A 112 9.33 -20.36 1.34
C LEU A 112 8.65 -20.99 0.12
N PHE A 113 8.76 -20.34 -1.04
CA PHE A 113 8.30 -20.91 -2.30
C PHE A 113 9.05 -22.23 -2.62
N PRO A 114 8.35 -23.31 -3.02
CA PRO A 114 8.97 -24.62 -3.20
C PRO A 114 10.16 -24.58 -4.18
N LYS A 115 11.26 -25.25 -3.80
CA LYS A 115 12.50 -25.29 -4.60
C LYS A 115 12.36 -26.13 -5.88
N THR A 116 11.31 -26.93 -5.99
CA THR A 116 11.05 -27.87 -7.09
C THR A 116 10.85 -27.18 -8.44
N TYR A 117 10.39 -25.92 -8.45
CA TYR A 117 10.12 -25.15 -9.67
C TYR A 117 11.05 -23.93 -9.80
N PRO A 118 12.30 -24.09 -10.29
CA PRO A 118 13.30 -23.02 -10.29
C PRO A 118 12.89 -21.79 -11.11
N THR A 119 12.24 -21.98 -12.27
CA THR A 119 11.77 -20.88 -13.11
C THR A 119 10.61 -20.11 -12.47
N ALA A 120 9.61 -20.82 -11.92
CA ALA A 120 8.48 -20.18 -11.24
C ALA A 120 8.92 -19.44 -9.96
N ARG A 121 9.87 -20.02 -9.23
CA ARG A 121 10.49 -19.39 -8.05
C ARG A 121 11.26 -18.12 -8.42
N PHE A 122 11.98 -18.10 -9.54
CA PHE A 122 12.68 -16.91 -10.01
C PHE A 122 11.70 -15.77 -10.31
N ILE A 123 10.62 -16.06 -11.04
CA ILE A 123 9.56 -15.08 -11.36
C ILE A 123 8.92 -14.57 -10.06
N TYR A 124 8.54 -15.48 -9.15
CA TYR A 124 7.95 -15.14 -7.87
C TYR A 124 8.84 -14.21 -7.05
N LEU A 125 10.12 -14.54 -6.86
CA LEU A 125 11.02 -13.77 -6.01
C LEU A 125 11.45 -12.46 -6.66
N TRP A 126 11.93 -12.49 -7.91
CA TRP A 126 12.61 -11.34 -8.52
C TRP A 126 11.68 -10.43 -9.30
N ILE A 127 10.66 -10.98 -9.96
CA ILE A 127 9.79 -10.21 -10.84
C ILE A 127 8.54 -9.72 -10.09
N LEU A 128 8.11 -10.43 -9.04
CA LEU A 128 6.89 -10.11 -8.33
C LEU A 128 7.13 -9.64 -6.90
N LEU A 129 7.72 -10.48 -6.05
CA LEU A 129 7.85 -10.21 -4.60
C LEU A 129 8.80 -9.04 -4.32
N THR A 130 9.99 -9.04 -4.93
CA THR A 130 10.98 -7.97 -4.76
C THR A 130 10.41 -6.59 -5.13
N PRO A 131 9.86 -6.38 -6.35
CA PRO A 131 9.27 -5.08 -6.68
C PRO A 131 8.02 -4.79 -5.86
N HIS A 132 7.20 -5.78 -5.50
CA HIS A 132 6.05 -5.58 -4.62
C HIS A 132 6.46 -4.97 -3.27
N ILE A 133 7.44 -5.55 -2.58
CA ILE A 133 7.91 -5.06 -1.28
C ILE A 133 8.51 -3.65 -1.41
N LEU A 134 9.38 -3.43 -2.40
CA LEU A 134 9.99 -2.11 -2.62
C LEU A 134 8.95 -1.03 -2.90
N LEU A 135 7.96 -1.33 -3.76
CA LEU A 135 6.88 -0.40 -4.05
C LEU A 135 5.97 -0.23 -2.82
N ALA A 136 5.73 -1.26 -2.01
CA ALA A 136 4.92 -1.15 -0.79
C ALA A 136 5.54 -0.17 0.22
N ILE A 137 6.86 -0.24 0.44
CA ILE A 137 7.60 0.68 1.32
C ILE A 137 7.44 2.13 0.85
N ILE A 138 7.52 2.37 -0.46
CA ILE A 138 7.35 3.71 -1.05
C ILE A 138 5.87 4.13 -1.05
N CYS A 139 4.96 3.19 -1.23
CA CYS A 139 3.53 3.44 -1.35
C CYS A 139 2.94 3.98 -0.03
N LEU A 140 3.36 3.43 1.10
CA LEU A 140 2.84 3.82 2.42
C LEU A 140 2.98 5.33 2.72
N PRO A 141 4.16 5.97 2.64
CA PRO A 141 4.27 7.42 2.82
C PRO A 141 3.51 8.18 1.73
N MET A 142 3.49 7.70 0.48
CA MET A 142 2.76 8.37 -0.61
C MET A 142 1.25 8.41 -0.37
N ILE A 143 0.65 7.31 0.11
CA ILE A 143 -0.77 7.26 0.48
C ILE A 143 -1.04 8.26 1.60
N LEU A 144 -0.25 8.22 2.68
CA LEU A 144 -0.45 9.10 3.84
C LEU A 144 -0.31 10.58 3.48
N ILE A 145 0.70 10.96 2.68
CA ILE A 145 0.85 12.34 2.20
C ILE A 145 -0.33 12.72 1.30
N THR A 146 -0.74 11.86 0.37
CA THR A 146 -1.87 12.12 -0.54
C THR A 146 -3.18 12.31 0.22
N PHE A 147 -3.38 11.55 1.30
CA PHE A 147 -4.53 11.66 2.19
C PHE A 147 -4.48 12.94 3.02
N PHE A 148 -3.33 13.28 3.60
CA PHE A 148 -3.10 14.53 4.30
C PHE A 148 -3.38 15.75 3.42
N LEU A 149 -2.90 15.74 2.16
CA LEU A 149 -3.17 16.81 1.20
C LEU A 149 -4.66 16.94 0.87
N SER A 150 -5.41 15.82 0.88
CA SER A 150 -6.86 15.83 0.69
C SER A 150 -7.58 16.45 1.90
N LEU A 151 -7.20 16.06 3.12
CA LEU A 151 -7.78 16.57 4.37
C LEU A 151 -7.49 18.04 4.62
N THR A 152 -6.33 18.53 4.17
CA THR A 152 -5.93 19.94 4.27
C THR A 152 -6.42 20.82 3.11
N GLY A 153 -7.23 20.28 2.21
CA GLY A 153 -7.80 21.04 1.07
C GLY A 153 -6.79 21.44 -0.01
N ARG A 154 -5.57 20.88 0.00
CA ARG A 154 -4.48 21.19 -0.94
C ARG A 154 -4.59 20.38 -2.24
N PHE A 155 -5.71 20.55 -2.94
CA PHE A 155 -6.08 19.72 -4.10
C PHE A 155 -5.09 19.76 -5.30
N PRO A 156 -4.46 20.90 -5.67
CA PRO A 156 -3.43 20.92 -6.72
C PRO A 156 -2.24 20.00 -6.41
N ALA A 157 -1.73 20.05 -5.17
CA ALA A 157 -0.63 19.20 -4.73
C ALA A 157 -1.08 17.73 -4.63
N HIS A 158 -2.26 17.48 -4.07
CA HIS A 158 -2.88 16.16 -4.05
C HIS A 158 -2.96 15.56 -5.46
N ARG A 159 -3.46 16.31 -6.46
CA ARG A 159 -3.56 15.83 -7.85
C ARG A 159 -2.20 15.51 -8.47
N ARG A 160 -1.17 16.31 -8.16
CA ARG A 160 0.19 16.07 -8.68
C ARG A 160 0.74 14.75 -8.15
N LEU A 161 0.57 14.47 -6.85
CA LEU A 161 1.07 13.27 -6.19
C LEU A 161 0.19 12.03 -6.46
N ALA A 162 -1.13 12.20 -6.52
CA ALA A 162 -2.09 11.12 -6.76
C ALA A 162 -1.90 10.45 -8.12
N ARG A 163 -1.39 11.16 -9.14
CA ARG A 163 -1.04 10.58 -10.45
C ARG A 163 0.02 9.48 -10.36
N TRP A 164 0.90 9.55 -9.36
CA TRP A 164 1.91 8.53 -9.09
C TRP A 164 1.46 7.56 -8.01
N THR A 165 0.76 8.05 -6.98
CA THR A 165 0.27 7.22 -5.87
C THR A 165 -0.72 6.17 -6.36
N TYR A 166 -1.67 6.55 -7.23
CA TYR A 166 -2.69 5.63 -7.75
C TYR A 166 -2.10 4.39 -8.45
N PRO A 167 -1.23 4.50 -9.49
CA PRO A 167 -0.71 3.32 -10.17
C PRO A 167 0.18 2.47 -9.27
N ILE A 168 0.98 3.08 -8.39
CA ILE A 168 1.83 2.33 -7.43
C ILE A 168 0.94 1.56 -6.44
N TRP A 169 -0.07 2.21 -5.87
CA TRP A 169 -0.98 1.59 -4.92
C TRP A 169 -1.78 0.46 -5.56
N LEU A 170 -2.28 0.67 -6.78
CA LEU A 170 -2.97 -0.37 -7.54
C LEU A 170 -2.03 -1.55 -7.86
N TYR A 171 -0.80 -1.28 -8.27
CA TYR A 171 0.20 -2.32 -8.54
C TYR A 171 0.46 -3.18 -7.30
N VAL A 172 0.71 -2.56 -6.14
CA VAL A 172 0.95 -3.28 -4.88
C VAL A 172 -0.26 -4.13 -4.50
N SER A 173 -1.48 -3.57 -4.57
CA SER A 173 -2.69 -4.34 -4.26
C SER A 173 -2.92 -5.52 -5.21
N VAL A 174 -2.71 -5.36 -6.52
CA VAL A 174 -2.89 -6.45 -7.49
C VAL A 174 -1.79 -7.51 -7.36
N SER A 175 -0.54 -7.08 -7.24
CA SER A 175 0.60 -8.00 -7.09
C SER A 175 0.51 -8.81 -5.80
N GLY A 176 -0.02 -8.26 -4.70
CA GLY A 176 -0.27 -9.01 -3.47
C GLY A 176 -1.22 -10.21 -3.67
N VAL A 177 -2.27 -10.03 -4.48
CA VAL A 177 -3.19 -11.13 -4.87
C VAL A 177 -2.46 -12.19 -5.71
N ILE A 178 -1.64 -11.75 -6.67
CA ILE A 178 -0.89 -12.65 -7.54
C ILE A 178 0.16 -13.45 -6.76
N VAL A 179 0.87 -12.82 -5.82
CA VAL A 179 1.84 -13.49 -4.93
C VAL A 179 1.14 -14.61 -4.17
N TYR A 180 0.00 -14.33 -3.54
CA TYR A 180 -0.78 -15.35 -2.86
C TYR A 180 -1.27 -16.44 -3.82
N ALA A 181 -1.82 -16.09 -4.98
CA ALA A 181 -2.33 -17.05 -5.94
C ALA A 181 -1.23 -17.99 -6.46
N MET A 182 -0.03 -17.47 -6.74
CA MET A 182 1.13 -18.29 -7.09
C MET A 182 1.52 -19.20 -5.93
N LEU A 183 1.63 -18.66 -4.71
CA LEU A 183 2.00 -19.46 -3.56
C LEU A 183 0.98 -20.58 -3.29
N ALA A 184 -0.32 -20.32 -3.46
CA ALA A 184 -1.39 -21.29 -3.30
C ALA A 184 -1.42 -22.34 -4.43
N ALA A 185 -1.10 -21.95 -5.67
CA ALA A 185 -1.09 -22.86 -6.83
C ALA A 185 0.12 -23.80 -6.87
N TYR A 186 1.24 -23.38 -6.29
CA TYR A 186 2.48 -24.16 -6.21
C TYR A 186 2.73 -24.78 -4.83
N ARG A 187 1.76 -24.64 -3.90
CA ARG A 187 1.76 -25.32 -2.61
C ARG A 187 1.53 -26.82 -2.78
#